data_AF-A0A1I3RK84-F1
#
_entry.id   AF-A0A1I3RK84-F1
#
_cell.length_a   1.000
_cell.length_b   1.000
_cell.length_c   1.000
_cell.angle_alpha   90.00
_cell.angle_beta   90.00
_cell.angle_gamma   90.00
#
_symmetry.space_group_name_H-M   'P 1'
#
loop_
_entity.id
_entity.type
_entity.pdbx_description
1 polymer ?
#
loop_
_entity_poly.entity_id
_entity_poly.type
_entity_poly.pdbx_seq_one_letter_code
_entity_poly.pdbx_strand_id
1 'polypeptide(L)'
;MIGELEAWLREQRAKLSRNNDTTKAINYCLSRWDAFTRFLDNGRLCMSNNAAERELRAVAVGRRNWTFAGSDEGGRRAAAIYTLIATAKLNDIDPQAWLADVLARLPDHPAKRIHELMPWNWRPQNVAHAA
;
A
#
# COMPACT_ATOMS: atom_id res chain seq x y z
N MET A 1 -2.47 24.76 14.37
CA MET A 1 -2.82 23.31 14.31
C MET A 1 -1.61 22.37 14.26
N ILE A 2 -0.93 22.12 13.12
CA ILE A 2 0.22 21.18 13.10
C ILE A 2 1.51 21.77 13.68
N GLY A 3 1.81 23.05 13.41
CA GLY A 3 2.94 23.71 14.06
C GLY A 3 2.82 23.80 15.58
N GLU A 4 1.59 23.97 16.09
CA GLU A 4 1.28 23.92 17.53
C GLU A 4 1.52 22.53 18.10
N LEU A 5 1.15 21.47 17.37
CA LEU A 5 1.45 20.09 17.76
C LEU A 5 2.97 19.86 17.84
N GLU A 6 3.74 20.37 16.87
CA GLU A 6 5.20 20.25 16.90
C GLU A 6 5.80 20.92 18.14
N ALA A 7 5.38 22.16 18.40
CA ALA A 7 5.82 22.94 19.55
C ALA A 7 5.48 22.21 20.85
N TRP A 8 4.25 21.72 20.96
CA TRP A 8 3.80 20.96 22.13
C TRP A 8 4.60 19.66 22.32
N LEU A 9 4.86 18.89 21.26
CA LEU A 9 5.67 17.66 21.34
C LEU A 9 7.10 17.95 21.83
N ARG A 10 7.72 19.03 21.33
CA ARG A 10 9.06 19.47 21.77
C ARG A 10 9.06 19.89 23.24
N GLU A 11 8.01 20.58 23.69
CA GLU A 11 7.84 20.97 25.08
C GLU A 11 7.66 19.75 26.00
N GLN A 12 6.80 18.79 25.63
CA GLN A 12 6.62 17.57 26.41
C GLN A 12 7.89 16.72 26.47
N ARG A 13 8.64 16.63 25.37
CA ARG A 13 9.93 15.93 25.34
C ARG A 13 10.96 16.52 26.31
N ALA A 14 10.92 17.83 26.58
CA ALA A 14 11.81 18.47 27.54
C ALA A 14 11.49 18.12 29.00
N LYS A 15 10.24 17.72 29.29
CA LYS A 15 9.77 17.34 30.64
C LYS A 15 10.01 15.87 30.98
N LEU A 16 10.38 15.05 29.99
CA LEU A 16 10.51 13.60 30.14
C LEU A 16 11.96 13.15 30.21
N SER A 17 12.22 12.10 30.99
CA SER A 17 13.54 11.47 31.04
C SER A 17 13.87 10.79 29.71
N ARG A 18 15.17 10.69 29.41
CA ARG A 18 15.66 10.11 28.15
C ARG A 18 15.25 8.65 27.94
N ASN A 19 15.07 7.89 29.02
CA ASN A 19 14.76 6.46 28.98
C ASN A 19 13.24 6.16 28.97
N ASN A 20 12.37 7.16 29.04
CA ASN A 20 10.93 6.97 29.00
C ASN A 20 10.47 6.55 27.57
N ASP A 21 9.55 5.59 27.48
CA ASP A 21 9.00 5.12 26.19
C ASP A 21 8.24 6.22 25.43
N THR A 22 7.61 7.15 26.14
CA THR A 22 6.98 8.34 25.56
C THR A 22 8.02 9.24 24.90
N THR A 23 9.21 9.38 25.49
CA THR A 23 10.34 10.12 24.87
C THR A 23 10.77 9.46 23.57
N LYS A 24 10.82 8.13 23.52
CA LYS A 24 11.14 7.39 22.28
C LYS A 24 10.08 7.65 21.20
N ALA A 25 8.79 7.59 21.54
CA ALA A 25 7.70 7.85 20.62
C ALA A 25 7.71 9.29 20.07
N ILE A 26 7.91 10.28 20.94
CA ILE A 26 7.99 11.69 20.52
C ILE A 26 9.20 11.90 19.59
N ASN A 27 10.38 11.37 19.95
CA ASN A 27 11.57 11.48 19.10
C ASN A 27 11.37 10.78 17.75
N TYR A 28 10.69 9.62 17.72
CA TYR A 28 10.35 8.93 16.49
C TYR A 28 9.48 9.81 15.56
N CYS A 29 8.46 10.47 16.11
CA CYS A 29 7.62 11.41 15.38
C CYS A 29 8.42 12.62 14.87
N LEU A 30 9.14 13.31 15.76
CA LEU A 30 9.90 14.53 15.43
C LEU A 30 11.03 14.29 14.43
N SER A 31 11.72 13.14 14.50
CA SER A 31 12.77 12.76 13.54
C SER A 31 12.23 12.49 12.13
N ARG A 32 10.91 12.29 11.98
CA ARG A 32 10.24 12.04 10.70
C ARG A 32 9.23 13.14 10.37
N TRP A 33 9.38 14.33 10.96
CA TRP A 33 8.40 15.39 10.86
C TRP A 33 8.06 15.73 9.41
N ASP A 34 9.06 15.92 8.56
CA ASP A 34 8.87 16.22 7.12
C ASP A 34 8.07 15.13 6.39
N ALA A 35 8.24 13.86 6.77
CA ALA A 35 7.46 12.77 6.18
C ALA A 35 6.04 12.74 6.76
N PHE A 36 5.88 13.01 8.05
CA PHE A 36 4.60 13.07 8.75
C PHE A 36 3.70 14.19 8.23
N THR A 37 4.27 15.36 7.92
CA THR A 37 3.51 16.54 7.46
C THR A 37 3.32 16.61 5.95
N ARG A 38 3.92 15.69 5.17
CA ARG A 38 3.92 15.75 3.70
C ARG A 38 2.54 15.76 3.04
N PHE A 39 1.51 15.26 3.72
CA PHE A 39 0.13 15.31 3.24
C PHE A 39 -0.43 16.74 3.19
N LEU A 40 0.14 17.68 3.95
CA LEU A 40 -0.25 19.09 3.94
C LEU A 40 0.08 19.75 2.60
N ASP A 41 1.20 19.37 1.99
CA ASP A 41 1.67 19.94 0.71
C ASP A 41 1.29 19.08 -0.50
N ASN A 42 0.90 17.82 -0.29
CA ASN A 42 0.54 16.89 -1.35
C ASN A 42 -0.79 16.18 -1.06
N GLY A 43 -1.87 16.72 -1.61
CA GLY A 43 -3.23 16.16 -1.47
C GLY A 43 -3.46 14.78 -2.09
N ARG A 44 -2.47 14.21 -2.81
CA ARG A 44 -2.52 12.80 -3.24
C ARG A 44 -2.18 11.83 -2.11
N LEU A 45 -1.57 12.31 -1.03
CA LEU A 45 -1.21 11.51 0.12
C LEU A 45 -2.35 11.52 1.14
N CYS A 46 -2.71 10.33 1.62
CA CYS A 46 -3.62 10.21 2.74
C CYS A 46 -2.93 10.68 4.04
N MET A 47 -3.68 11.35 4.92
CA MET A 47 -3.21 11.75 6.25
C MET A 47 -2.87 10.54 7.13
N SER A 48 -3.52 9.40 6.91
CA SER A 48 -3.24 8.15 7.62
C SER A 48 -2.90 7.03 6.65
N ASN A 49 -2.14 6.04 7.14
CA ASN A 49 -1.81 4.81 6.43
C ASN A 49 -2.87 3.71 6.65
N ASN A 50 -3.99 4.00 7.31
CA ASN A 50 -5.03 3.02 7.68
C ASN A 50 -5.50 2.17 6.50
N ALA A 51 -5.63 2.77 5.31
CA ALA A 51 -6.00 2.04 4.11
C ALA A 51 -4.96 0.97 3.76
N ALA A 52 -3.67 1.33 3.75
CA ALA A 52 -2.58 0.41 3.50
C ALA A 52 -2.47 -0.68 4.59
N GLU A 53 -2.64 -0.32 5.86
CA GLU A 53 -2.62 -1.28 6.97
C GLU A 53 -3.78 -2.28 6.88
N ARG A 54 -4.97 -1.83 6.49
CA ARG A 54 -6.13 -2.68 6.27
C ARG A 54 -5.88 -3.71 5.16
N GLU A 55 -5.27 -3.31 4.06
CA GLU A 55 -4.89 -4.25 2.99
C GLU A 55 -3.83 -5.26 3.44
N LEU A 56 -2.83 -4.81 4.23
CA LEU A 56 -1.81 -5.70 4.78
C LEU A 56 -2.35 -6.70 5.82
N ARG A 57 -3.51 -6.43 6.42
CA ARG A 57 -4.15 -7.34 7.39
C ARG A 57 -4.38 -8.73 6.80
N ALA A 58 -4.75 -8.82 5.52
CA ALA A 58 -4.95 -10.11 4.84
C ALA A 58 -3.67 -10.96 4.84
N VAL A 59 -2.51 -10.33 4.60
CA VAL A 59 -1.20 -10.99 4.65
C VAL A 59 -0.85 -11.41 6.09
N ALA A 60 -1.10 -10.52 7.06
CA ALA A 60 -0.81 -10.79 8.46
C ALA A 60 -1.65 -11.93 9.05
N VAL A 61 -2.89 -12.11 8.57
CA VAL A 61 -3.75 -13.25 8.91
C VAL A 61 -3.30 -14.49 8.14
N GLY A 62 -3.07 -14.37 6.83
CA GLY A 62 -2.71 -15.47 5.94
C GLY A 62 -1.39 -16.15 6.30
N ARG A 63 -0.38 -15.41 6.80
CA ARG A 63 0.93 -15.98 7.19
C ARG A 63 0.84 -17.09 8.25
N ARG A 64 -0.20 -17.10 9.09
CA ARG A 64 -0.42 -18.20 10.06
C ARG A 64 -0.92 -19.48 9.39
N ASN A 65 -1.52 -19.35 8.20
CA ASN A 65 -2.09 -20.46 7.43
C ASN A 65 -1.14 -20.94 6.32
N TRP A 66 -0.16 -20.13 5.90
CA TRP A 66 0.81 -20.46 4.85
C TRP A 66 2.13 -20.99 5.43
N THR A 67 2.06 -21.96 6.34
CA THR A 67 3.24 -22.54 7.02
C THR A 67 4.19 -23.28 6.07
N PHE A 68 3.75 -23.59 4.85
CA PHE A 68 4.55 -24.19 3.78
C PHE A 68 5.25 -23.16 2.87
N ALA A 69 4.90 -21.87 2.97
CA ALA A 69 5.55 -20.80 2.21
C ALA A 69 6.78 -20.30 2.99
N GLY A 70 7.97 -20.83 2.65
CA GLY A 70 9.16 -20.70 3.49
C GLY A 70 10.39 -20.04 2.84
N SER A 71 10.27 -19.44 1.66
CA SER A 71 11.41 -18.79 0.99
C SER A 71 11.18 -17.29 0.81
N ASP A 72 12.25 -16.51 0.93
CA ASP A 72 12.25 -15.07 0.65
C ASP A 72 11.75 -14.77 -0.76
N GLU A 73 12.15 -15.59 -1.73
CA GLU A 73 11.72 -15.46 -3.12
C GLU A 73 10.21 -15.73 -3.28
N GLY A 74 9.66 -16.72 -2.56
CA GLY A 74 8.22 -16.95 -2.49
C GLY A 74 7.49 -15.75 -1.89
N GLY A 75 8.07 -15.13 -0.84
CA GLY A 75 7.56 -13.91 -0.24
C GLY A 75 7.51 -12.73 -1.20
N ARG A 76 8.57 -12.51 -2.00
CA ARG A 76 8.62 -11.46 -3.02
C ARG A 76 7.55 -11.65 -4.11
N ARG A 77 7.37 -12.88 -4.59
CA ARG A 77 6.33 -13.21 -5.58
C ARG A 77 4.93 -12.99 -5.03
N ALA A 78 4.68 -13.44 -3.79
CA ALA A 78 3.40 -13.20 -3.12
C ALA A 78 3.12 -11.70 -2.98
N ALA A 79 4.12 -10.91 -2.54
CA ALA A 79 3.99 -9.46 -2.43
C ALA A 79 3.62 -8.81 -3.78
N ALA A 80 4.27 -9.20 -4.88
CA ALA A 80 3.94 -8.70 -6.22
C ALA A 80 2.48 -9.00 -6.61
N ILE A 81 2.01 -10.23 -6.38
CA ILE A 81 0.62 -10.62 -6.67
C ILE A 81 -0.38 -9.83 -5.81
N TYR A 82 -0.13 -9.71 -4.50
CA TYR A 82 -1.00 -8.92 -3.61
C TYR A 82 -1.05 -7.45 -4.01
N THR A 83 0.07 -6.86 -4.43
CA THR A 83 0.10 -5.49 -4.94
C THR A 83 -0.77 -5.34 -6.18
N LEU A 84 -0.70 -6.26 -7.14
CA LEU A 84 -1.55 -6.22 -8.34
C LEU A 84 -3.04 -6.33 -7.99
N ILE A 85 -3.41 -7.27 -7.11
CA ILE A 85 -4.80 -7.47 -6.66
C ILE A 85 -5.31 -6.21 -5.93
N ALA A 86 -4.53 -5.66 -5.00
CA ALA A 86 -4.90 -4.46 -4.26
C ALA A 86 -5.04 -3.25 -5.20
N THR A 87 -4.18 -3.13 -6.20
CA THR A 87 -4.27 -2.06 -7.20
C THR A 87 -5.56 -2.17 -8.01
N ALA A 88 -5.98 -3.36 -8.43
CA ALA A 88 -7.26 -3.55 -9.12
C ALA A 88 -8.45 -3.13 -8.24
N LYS A 89 -8.47 -3.58 -6.97
CA LYS A 89 -9.51 -3.19 -6.00
C LYS A 89 -9.57 -1.69 -5.76
N LEU A 90 -8.41 -1.02 -5.68
CA LEU A 90 -8.33 0.44 -5.52
C LEU A 90 -8.86 1.22 -6.73
N ASN A 91 -8.99 0.58 -7.89
CA ASN A 91 -9.57 1.16 -9.10
C ASN A 91 -11.01 0.64 -9.34
N ASP A 92 -11.66 0.06 -8.33
CA ASP A 92 -13.02 -0.50 -8.41
C ASP A 92 -13.18 -1.57 -9.51
N ILE A 93 -12.11 -2.31 -9.79
CA ILE A 93 -12.07 -3.37 -10.80
C ILE A 93 -12.03 -4.74 -10.12
N ASP A 94 -12.81 -5.70 -10.63
CA ASP A 94 -12.70 -7.09 -10.23
C ASP A 94 -11.29 -7.64 -10.56
N PRO A 95 -10.48 -7.99 -9.53
CA PRO A 95 -9.11 -8.44 -9.77
C PRO A 95 -9.04 -9.72 -10.60
N GLN A 96 -10.04 -10.61 -10.49
CA GLN A 96 -10.05 -11.86 -11.22
C GLN A 96 -10.29 -11.62 -12.72
N ALA A 97 -11.31 -10.84 -13.09
CA ALA A 97 -11.57 -10.47 -14.47
C ALA A 97 -10.37 -9.76 -15.11
N TRP A 98 -9.77 -8.80 -14.40
CA TRP A 98 -8.61 -8.06 -14.91
C TRP A 98 -7.38 -8.94 -15.09
N LEU A 99 -7.02 -9.77 -14.09
CA LEU A 99 -5.86 -10.65 -14.21
C LEU A 99 -6.05 -11.70 -15.31
N ALA A 100 -7.24 -12.28 -15.44
CA ALA A 100 -7.52 -13.27 -16.48
C ALA A 100 -7.32 -12.67 -17.89
N ASP A 101 -7.87 -11.48 -18.13
CA ASP A 101 -7.75 -10.79 -19.41
C ASP A 101 -6.31 -10.28 -19.67
N VAL A 102 -5.65 -9.69 -18.67
CA VAL A 102 -4.26 -9.22 -18.83
C VAL A 102 -3.30 -10.38 -19.09
N LEU A 103 -3.39 -11.48 -18.33
CA LEU A 103 -2.52 -12.64 -18.52
C LEU A 103 -2.76 -13.32 -19.87
N ALA A 104 -3.99 -13.32 -20.39
CA ALA A 104 -4.29 -13.83 -21.72
C ALA A 104 -3.69 -12.96 -22.84
N ARG A 105 -3.67 -11.63 -22.68
CA ARG A 105 -3.11 -10.69 -23.66
C ARG A 105 -1.60 -10.51 -23.58
N LEU A 106 -1.00 -10.78 -22.42
CA LEU A 106 0.40 -10.48 -22.13
C LEU A 106 1.41 -11.08 -23.13
N PRO A 107 1.26 -12.32 -23.63
CA PRO A 107 2.22 -12.91 -24.58
C PRO A 107 2.33 -12.13 -25.90
N ASP A 108 1.22 -11.57 -26.38
CA ASP A 108 1.14 -10.87 -27.66
C ASP A 108 1.24 -9.34 -27.49
N HIS A 109 1.27 -8.83 -26.27
CA HIS A 109 1.30 -7.40 -25.98
C HIS A 109 2.73 -6.84 -25.97
N PRO A 110 3.03 -5.74 -26.70
CA PRO A 110 4.37 -5.16 -26.69
C PRO A 110 4.80 -4.71 -25.30
N ALA A 111 5.99 -5.14 -24.84
CA ALA A 111 6.52 -4.82 -23.51
C ALA A 111 6.57 -3.30 -23.23
N LYS A 112 6.88 -2.48 -24.25
CA LYS A 112 6.90 -1.01 -24.15
C LYS A 112 5.52 -0.40 -23.83
N ARG A 113 4.44 -1.16 -24.05
CA ARG A 113 3.05 -0.72 -23.88
C ARG A 113 2.34 -1.39 -22.71
N ILE A 114 3.06 -2.05 -21.78
CA ILE A 114 2.47 -2.69 -20.59
C ILE A 114 1.59 -1.72 -19.78
N HIS A 115 1.90 -0.42 -19.78
CA HIS A 115 1.09 0.58 -19.10
C HIS A 115 -0.38 0.63 -19.58
N GLU A 116 -0.67 0.19 -20.80
CA GLU A 116 -2.05 0.07 -21.35
C GLU A 116 -2.85 -1.06 -20.66
N LEU A 117 -2.17 -2.03 -20.04
CA LEU A 117 -2.78 -3.16 -19.34
C LEU A 117 -3.05 -2.86 -17.85
N MET A 118 -2.62 -1.71 -17.34
CA MET A 118 -2.80 -1.33 -15.93
C MET A 118 -4.29 -1.16 -15.59
N PRO A 119 -4.70 -1.38 -14.32
CA PRO A 119 -6.11 -1.35 -13.94
C PRO A 119 -6.84 -0.06 -14.35
N TRP A 120 -6.22 1.11 -14.16
CA TRP A 120 -6.83 2.41 -14.51
C TRP A 120 -7.01 2.64 -16.02
N ASN A 121 -6.37 1.84 -16.88
CA ASN A 121 -6.53 1.88 -18.34
C ASN A 121 -7.39 0.71 -18.85
N TRP A 122 -7.73 -0.23 -17.98
CA TRP A 122 -8.46 -1.42 -18.34
C TRP A 122 -9.95 -1.11 -18.51
N ARG A 123 -10.56 -1.75 -19.51
CA ARG A 123 -12.00 -1.76 -19.71
C ARG A 123 -12.44 -3.21 -19.84
N PRO A 124 -13.57 -3.61 -19.22
CA PRO A 124 -14.10 -4.93 -19.43
C PRO A 124 -14.39 -5.10 -20.92
N GLN A 125 -13.81 -6.12 -21.53
CA GLN A 125 -14.27 -6.53 -22.84
C GLN A 125 -15.68 -7.06 -22.67
N ASN A 126 -16.62 -6.58 -23.48
CA ASN A 126 -17.91 -7.25 -23.61
C ASN A 126 -17.61 -8.64 -24.15
N VAL A 127 -17.53 -9.62 -23.26
CA VAL A 127 -17.55 -11.03 -23.66
C VAL A 127 -18.98 -11.26 -24.15
N ALA A 128 -19.20 -11.08 -25.46
CA ALA A 128 -20.40 -11.59 -26.07
C ALA A 128 -20.39 -13.10 -25.79
N HIS A 129 -21.27 -13.55 -24.89
CA HIS A 129 -21.46 -14.97 -24.64
C HIS A 129 -21.81 -15.62 -25.98
N ALA A 130 -20.85 -16.35 -26.55
CA ALA A 130 -21.15 -17.33 -27.57
C ALA A 130 -22.00 -18.41 -26.88
N ALA A 131 -23.28 -18.43 -27.25
CA ALA A 131 -24.25 -19.46 -26.87
C ALA A 131 -23.91 -20.81 -27.49
#